data_AF-A0A959GYC8-F1
#
_entry.id   AF-A0A959GYC8-F1
#
_cell.length_a   1.000
_cell.length_b   1.000
_cell.length_c   1.000
_cell.angle_alpha   90.00
_cell.angle_beta   90.00
_cell.angle_gamma   90.00
#
_symmetry.space_group_name_H-M   'P 1'
#
loop_
_entity.id
_entity.type
_entity.pdbx_description
1 polymer ?
#
loop_
_entity_poly.entity_id
_entity_poly.type
_entity_poly.pdbx_seq_one_letter_code
_entity_poly.pdbx_strand_id
1 'polypeptide(L)'
;MHFKQHPVLRRKTYFLFFLFAPFFLYSQSAEICDNGIDDDGDGLIDCYDQDCTCTGQCDDFYYTTCNADCYYIPPCGQISLGVQWTAEAETGTYSTLAAGDMDGDGIPDVVTYRVEAED
;
A
#
# COMPACT_ATOMS: atom_id res chain seq x y z
N MET A 1 -21.28 -59.93 -45.54
CA MET A 1 -21.47 -58.48 -45.35
C MET A 1 -22.72 -58.24 -44.52
N HIS A 2 -22.59 -57.85 -43.25
CA HIS A 2 -23.47 -56.87 -42.61
C HIS A 2 -22.90 -56.54 -41.22
N PHE A 3 -22.23 -55.40 -41.11
CA PHE A 3 -21.76 -54.85 -39.83
C PHE A 3 -22.83 -53.87 -39.35
N LYS A 4 -23.45 -54.13 -38.19
CA LYS A 4 -24.40 -53.20 -37.56
C LYS A 4 -23.61 -52.04 -36.97
N GLN A 5 -23.88 -50.82 -37.43
CA GLN A 5 -23.39 -49.60 -36.81
C GLN A 5 -24.25 -49.28 -35.59
N HIS A 6 -23.64 -49.18 -34.40
CA HIS A 6 -24.27 -48.57 -33.23
C HIS A 6 -23.93 -47.07 -33.22
N PRO A 7 -24.93 -46.17 -33.15
CA PRO A 7 -24.67 -44.74 -33.20
C PRO A 7 -24.72 -44.11 -31.80
N VAL A 8 -23.98 -43.00 -31.69
CA VAL A 8 -24.18 -41.86 -30.78
C VAL A 8 -23.83 -42.05 -29.29
N LEU A 9 -22.62 -41.61 -28.90
CA LEU A 9 -22.47 -40.87 -27.63
C LEU A 9 -22.15 -39.41 -27.94
N ARG A 10 -23.21 -38.60 -27.86
CA ARG A 10 -23.27 -37.18 -28.20
C ARG A 10 -22.42 -36.39 -27.20
N ARG A 11 -21.35 -35.77 -27.70
CA ARG A 11 -20.53 -34.74 -27.05
C ARG A 11 -21.46 -33.62 -26.53
N LYS A 12 -21.86 -33.66 -25.25
CA LYS A 12 -22.88 -32.75 -24.71
C LYS A 12 -22.67 -32.34 -23.26
N THR A 13 -21.42 -32.29 -22.79
CA THR A 13 -21.09 -31.84 -21.42
C THR A 13 -20.24 -30.57 -21.34
N TYR A 14 -19.84 -29.97 -22.46
CA TYR A 14 -18.99 -28.77 -22.48
C TYR A 14 -19.72 -27.43 -22.66
N PHE A 15 -21.05 -27.38 -22.55
CA PHE A 15 -21.79 -26.12 -22.70
C PHE A 15 -22.26 -25.50 -21.38
N LEU A 16 -22.26 -26.26 -20.28
CA LEU A 16 -22.66 -25.74 -18.97
C LEU A 16 -21.51 -25.11 -18.18
N PHE A 17 -20.26 -25.36 -18.56
CA PHE A 17 -19.08 -24.83 -17.86
C PHE A 17 -18.67 -23.42 -18.33
N PHE A 18 -19.14 -22.97 -19.50
CA PHE A 18 -18.84 -21.64 -20.05
C PHE A 18 -19.88 -20.56 -19.71
N LEU A 19 -21.04 -20.94 -19.13
CA LEU A 19 -22.07 -19.99 -18.69
C LEU A 19 -21.94 -19.58 -17.21
N PHE A 20 -21.12 -20.28 -16.43
CA PHE A 20 -20.81 -19.97 -15.02
C PHE A 20 -19.34 -19.57 -14.80
N ALA A 21 -18.56 -19.42 -15.87
CA ALA A 21 -17.17 -19.01 -15.79
C ALA A 21 -16.90 -17.49 -15.59
N PRO A 22 -17.84 -16.53 -15.80
CA PRO A 22 -17.52 -15.13 -15.53
C PRO A 22 -17.87 -14.69 -14.09
N PHE A 23 -18.36 -15.60 -13.22
CA PHE A 23 -18.82 -15.25 -11.88
C PHE A 23 -17.85 -15.60 -10.74
N PHE A 24 -16.69 -16.17 -11.04
CA PHE A 24 -15.67 -16.51 -10.04
C PHE A 24 -14.46 -15.57 -10.03
N LEU A 25 -14.53 -14.42 -10.72
CA LEU A 25 -13.41 -13.49 -10.88
C LEU A 25 -13.63 -12.10 -10.26
N TYR A 26 -14.54 -11.96 -9.30
CA TYR A 26 -14.70 -10.73 -8.53
C TYR A 26 -14.99 -11.09 -7.08
N SER A 27 -13.96 -11.54 -6.36
CA SER A 27 -13.94 -11.34 -4.90
C SER A 27 -13.54 -9.89 -4.71
N GLN A 28 -14.50 -8.98 -4.70
CA GLN A 28 -14.33 -7.71 -4.00
C GLN A 28 -15.09 -7.93 -2.70
N SER A 29 -14.45 -8.58 -1.73
CA SER A 29 -14.92 -8.42 -0.36
C SER A 29 -14.75 -6.94 -0.02
N ALA A 30 -15.61 -6.38 0.83
CA ALA A 30 -15.34 -5.05 1.35
C ALA A 30 -14.31 -5.19 2.46
N GLU A 31 -13.26 -4.37 2.42
CA GLU A 31 -12.21 -4.41 3.44
C GLU A 31 -12.72 -3.90 4.79
N ILE A 32 -12.37 -4.59 5.89
CA ILE A 32 -12.61 -4.13 7.25
C ILE A 32 -11.29 -3.58 7.80
N CYS A 33 -11.13 -2.27 7.66
CA CYS A 33 -9.85 -1.57 7.81
C CYS A 33 -9.25 -1.48 9.22
N ASP A 34 -9.74 -2.24 10.19
CA ASP A 34 -9.31 -2.18 11.59
C ASP A 34 -9.28 -3.55 12.30
N ASN A 35 -9.23 -4.65 11.55
CA ASN A 35 -9.31 -6.00 12.12
C ASN A 35 -8.01 -6.81 12.06
N GLY A 36 -6.96 -6.32 11.39
CA GLY A 36 -5.68 -7.00 11.26
C GLY A 36 -5.64 -8.12 10.20
N ILE A 37 -6.60 -8.14 9.29
CA ILE A 37 -6.80 -9.19 8.27
C ILE A 37 -6.87 -8.51 6.90
N ASP A 38 -6.48 -9.27 5.86
CA ASP A 38 -6.71 -8.97 4.44
C ASP A 38 -8.08 -9.60 4.09
N ASP A 39 -9.16 -8.81 4.15
CA ASP A 39 -10.52 -9.32 4.00
C ASP A 39 -10.94 -9.50 2.53
N ASP A 40 -10.31 -8.79 1.60
CA ASP A 40 -10.57 -8.84 0.17
C ASP A 40 -9.62 -9.78 -0.62
N GLY A 41 -8.49 -10.13 -0.01
CA GLY A 41 -7.51 -11.09 -0.49
C GLY A 41 -6.52 -10.52 -1.50
N ASP A 42 -6.31 -9.20 -1.56
CA ASP A 42 -5.39 -8.55 -2.49
C ASP A 42 -3.92 -8.57 -2.01
N GLY A 43 -3.69 -8.99 -0.76
CA GLY A 43 -2.38 -9.10 -0.13
C GLY A 43 -1.97 -7.89 0.72
N LEU A 44 -2.88 -6.93 0.91
CA LEU A 44 -2.73 -5.77 1.77
C LEU A 44 -3.61 -5.93 3.02
N ILE A 45 -3.23 -5.33 4.14
CA ILE A 45 -3.95 -5.47 5.43
C ILE A 45 -4.27 -4.08 5.96
N ASP A 46 -5.52 -3.86 6.40
CA ASP A 46 -5.99 -2.63 7.06
C ASP A 46 -5.52 -1.35 6.34
N CYS A 47 -4.88 -0.40 7.04
CA CYS A 47 -4.39 0.86 6.48
C CYS A 47 -3.21 0.73 5.50
N TYR A 48 -2.67 -0.48 5.31
CA TYR A 48 -1.75 -0.76 4.20
C TYR A 48 -2.49 -1.05 2.89
N ASP A 49 -3.81 -1.26 2.96
CA ASP A 49 -4.71 -1.44 1.83
C ASP A 49 -5.21 -0.09 1.28
N GLN A 50 -5.20 0.03 -0.05
CA GLN A 50 -5.73 1.18 -0.78
C GLN A 50 -7.27 1.27 -0.72
N ASP A 51 -7.95 0.17 -0.44
CA ASP A 51 -9.40 0.13 -0.28
C ASP A 51 -9.84 0.72 1.08
N CYS A 52 -8.90 0.89 2.00
CA CYS A 52 -9.07 1.54 3.30
C CYS A 52 -8.79 3.05 3.31
N THR A 53 -8.59 3.63 2.14
CA THR A 53 -8.12 5.01 2.02
C THR A 53 -9.19 6.02 2.36
N CYS A 54 -8.76 7.06 3.09
CA CYS A 54 -9.57 8.21 3.49
C CYS A 54 -10.82 7.82 4.30
N THR A 55 -10.75 6.66 4.94
CA THR A 55 -11.63 6.27 6.03
C THR A 55 -11.03 6.83 7.32
N GLY A 56 -11.88 7.33 8.23
CA GLY A 56 -11.40 7.91 9.49
C GLY A 56 -10.61 6.95 10.38
N GLN A 57 -10.53 5.66 10.01
CA GLN A 57 -9.73 4.64 10.70
C GLN A 57 -8.23 4.78 10.41
N CYS A 58 -7.84 5.40 9.29
CA CYS A 58 -6.46 5.51 8.83
C CYS A 58 -5.97 6.96 8.69
N ASP A 59 -6.68 7.93 9.28
CA ASP A 59 -6.36 9.37 9.16
C ASP A 59 -4.95 9.71 9.69
N ASP A 60 -4.53 9.07 10.78
CA ASP A 60 -3.20 9.27 11.40
C ASP A 60 -2.14 8.29 10.88
N PHE A 61 -2.45 7.50 9.85
CA PHE A 61 -1.55 6.46 9.34
C PHE A 61 -0.55 7.01 8.31
N TYR A 62 0.74 6.80 8.55
CA TYR A 62 1.83 7.37 7.73
C TYR A 62 1.86 6.90 6.26
N TYR A 63 1.19 5.78 5.95
CA TYR A 63 1.12 5.18 4.61
C TYR A 63 -0.22 5.44 3.91
N THR A 64 -1.00 6.42 4.35
CA THR A 64 -2.25 6.76 3.66
C THR A 64 -1.97 7.30 2.26
N THR A 65 -2.67 6.78 1.24
CA THR A 65 -2.63 7.36 -0.12
C THR A 65 -3.56 8.56 -0.26
N CYS A 66 -4.15 9.04 0.82
CA CYS A 66 -4.83 10.32 0.82
C CYS A 66 -3.81 11.44 0.65
N ASN A 67 -4.13 12.39 -0.20
CA ASN A 67 -3.38 13.63 -0.26
C ASN A 67 -3.48 14.31 1.11
N ALA A 68 -2.35 14.44 1.81
CA ALA A 68 -2.27 15.28 3.00
C ALA A 68 -2.79 16.69 2.67
N ASP A 69 -3.31 17.41 3.66
CA ASP A 69 -3.81 18.79 3.46
C ASP A 69 -2.76 19.71 2.81
N CYS A 70 -1.48 19.41 3.00
CA CYS A 70 -0.35 20.11 2.39
C CYS A 70 0.15 19.49 1.07
N TYR A 71 -0.66 18.69 0.37
CA TYR A 71 -0.27 18.09 -0.90
C TYR A 71 0.08 19.15 -1.93
N TYR A 72 1.35 19.17 -2.34
CA TYR A 72 1.90 20.15 -3.26
C TYR A 72 2.36 19.45 -4.54
N ILE A 73 1.77 19.82 -5.68
CA ILE A 73 2.26 19.41 -7.00
C ILE A 73 3.30 20.44 -7.46
N PRO A 74 4.60 20.10 -7.50
CA PRO A 74 5.61 21.03 -7.99
C PRO A 74 5.39 21.28 -9.49
N PRO A 75 5.60 22.52 -9.97
CA PRO A 75 5.53 22.83 -11.39
C PRO A 75 6.56 22.02 -12.16
N CYS A 76 6.19 21.61 -13.38
CA CYS A 76 7.07 20.90 -14.31
C CYS A 76 8.19 21.85 -14.78
N GLY A 77 9.27 21.95 -14.01
CA GLY A 77 10.35 22.91 -14.23
C GLY A 77 11.53 22.69 -13.28
N GLN A 78 12.39 23.69 -13.15
CA GLN A 78 13.48 23.64 -12.17
C GLN A 78 12.92 23.85 -10.76
N ILE A 79 13.07 22.83 -9.91
CA ILE A 79 12.87 22.98 -8.48
C ILE A 79 14.11 23.67 -7.87
N SER A 80 13.89 24.63 -6.98
CA SER A 80 14.94 25.25 -6.18
C SER A 80 14.79 24.75 -4.75
N LEU A 81 15.82 24.10 -4.24
CA LEU A 81 15.89 23.66 -2.85
C LEU A 81 16.44 24.81 -2.01
N GLY A 82 15.65 25.26 -1.05
CA GLY A 82 16.08 26.18 0.00
C GLY A 82 16.38 25.40 1.27
N VAL A 83 17.37 25.85 2.03
CA VAL A 83 17.59 25.37 3.40
C VAL A 83 16.49 25.95 4.28
N GLN A 84 15.66 25.08 4.88
CA GLN A 84 14.60 25.50 5.81
C GLN A 84 15.17 25.76 7.22
N TRP A 85 16.05 24.87 7.68
CA TRP A 85 16.74 24.99 8.97
C TRP A 85 18.09 24.25 8.93
N THR A 86 18.98 24.59 9.86
CA THR A 86 20.27 23.90 10.08
C THR A 86 20.57 23.81 11.56
N ALA A 87 21.16 22.70 12.00
CA ALA A 87 21.71 22.54 13.33
C ALA A 87 23.10 21.91 13.25
N GLU A 88 23.94 22.17 14.25
CA GLU A 88 25.27 21.57 14.38
C GLU A 88 25.29 20.58 15.54
N ALA A 89 25.81 19.38 15.30
CA ALA A 89 25.97 18.34 16.30
C ALA A 89 27.23 17.52 16.02
N GLU A 90 27.90 17.08 17.09
CA GLU A 90 29.01 16.13 16.99
C GLU A 90 28.45 14.70 16.84
N THR A 91 28.69 14.09 15.69
CA THR A 91 28.14 12.79 15.32
C THR A 91 29.26 11.87 14.81
N GLY A 92 28.99 10.56 14.72
CA GLY A 92 29.94 9.61 14.16
C GLY A 92 30.11 9.77 12.65
N THR A 93 31.20 9.22 12.10
CA THR A 93 31.48 9.25 10.65
C THR A 93 30.41 8.54 9.81
N TYR A 94 29.68 7.59 10.40
CA TYR A 94 28.63 6.81 9.75
C TYR A 94 27.32 6.93 10.54
N SER A 95 26.83 8.15 10.63
CA SER A 95 25.63 8.47 11.40
C SER A 95 24.38 8.25 10.55
N THR A 96 23.55 7.28 10.94
CA THR A 96 22.21 7.13 10.37
C THR A 96 21.32 8.25 10.88
N LEU A 97 20.57 8.86 9.98
CA LEU A 97 19.55 9.87 10.30
C LEU A 97 18.19 9.19 10.34
N ALA A 98 17.37 9.52 11.33
CA ALA A 98 15.94 9.28 11.29
C ALA A 98 15.24 10.64 11.31
N ALA A 99 14.23 10.80 10.47
CA ALA A 99 13.43 12.01 10.38
C ALA A 99 11.95 11.67 10.54
N GLY A 100 11.24 12.47 11.32
CA GLY A 100 9.83 12.28 11.66
C GLY A 100 9.43 13.20 12.78
N ASP A 101 8.14 13.42 12.96
CA ASP A 101 7.60 14.18 14.08
C ASP A 101 7.61 13.29 15.35
N MET A 102 8.58 13.51 16.24
CA MET A 102 8.77 12.65 17.42
C MET A 102 8.04 13.17 18.67
N ASP A 103 7.63 14.43 18.70
CA ASP A 103 6.91 15.04 19.83
C ASP A 103 5.45 15.42 19.53
N GLY A 104 5.02 15.30 18.27
CA GLY A 104 3.65 15.48 17.82
C GLY A 104 3.26 16.95 17.59
N ASP A 105 4.23 17.85 17.37
CA ASP A 105 3.97 19.27 17.16
C ASP A 105 3.69 19.64 15.68
N GLY A 106 3.78 18.66 14.77
CA GLY A 106 3.59 18.84 13.34
C GLY A 106 4.83 19.32 12.59
N ILE A 107 5.98 19.46 13.25
CA ILE A 107 7.27 19.82 12.66
C ILE A 107 8.18 18.58 12.66
N PRO A 108 8.71 18.14 11.50
CA PRO A 108 9.61 16.99 11.47
C PRO A 108 10.91 17.25 12.22
N ASP A 109 11.24 16.38 13.16
CA ASP A 109 12.53 16.32 13.82
C ASP A 109 13.55 15.52 13.00
N VAL A 110 14.82 15.71 13.31
CA VAL A 110 15.92 14.88 12.80
C VAL A 110 16.78 14.43 13.97
N VAL A 111 16.87 13.12 14.17
CA VAL A 111 17.71 12.51 15.21
C VAL A 111 18.82 11.67 14.64
N THR A 112 19.92 11.65 15.39
CA THR A 112 21.08 10.82 15.10
C THR A 112 21.85 10.50 16.37
N TYR A 113 22.77 9.54 16.32
CA TYR A 113 23.56 9.19 17.50
C TYR A 113 24.70 10.18 17.70
N ARG A 114 24.87 10.61 18.96
CA ARG A 114 26.00 11.42 19.40
C ARG A 114 27.16 10.50 19.73
N VAL A 115 28.38 10.92 19.41
CA VAL A 115 29.59 10.29 19.94
C VAL A 115 30.03 11.13 21.14
N GLU A 116 30.24 10.50 22.30
CA GLU A 116 30.86 11.21 23.42
C GLU A 116 32.32 11.52 23.06
N ALA A 117 32.73 12.77 23.22
CA ALA A 117 34.13 13.15 23.11
C ALA A 117 34.90 12.48 24.26
N GLU A 118 36.06 11.88 23.98
CA GLU A 118 37.00 11.50 25.04
C GLU A 118 37.49 12.80 25.72
N ASP A 119 37.20 12.94 27.02
CA ASP A 119 37.66 14.05 27.87
C ASP A 119 39.19 14.21 27.89
#